data_AF-A0A537H494-F1
#
_entry.id   AF-A0A537H494-F1
#
_cell.length_a   1.000
_cell.length_b   1.000
_cell.length_c   1.000
_cell.angle_alpha   90.00
_cell.angle_beta   90.00
_cell.angle_gamma   90.00
#
_symmetry.space_group_name_H-M   'P 1'
#
loop_
_entity.id
_entity.type
_entity.pdbx_description
1 polymer ?
#
loop_
_entity_poly.entity_id
_entity_poly.type
_entity_poly.pdbx_seq_one_letter_code
_entity_poly.pdbx_strand_id
1 'polypeptide(L)' 'MSRIDENLHRILKDHGLTEYEIKTYLKLVFDGPATPFEISESVQIPYARVYGTLEGLEKRKWIRARPGRPVVYESNPP' A
#
# COMPACT_ATOMS: atom_id res chain seq x y z
N MET A 1 -1.95 -18.31 -2.79
CA MET A 1 -2.86 -17.15 -2.93
C MET A 1 -4.26 -17.72 -2.90
N SER A 2 -5.06 -17.30 -1.91
CA SER A 2 -6.43 -17.76 -1.71
C SER A 2 -7.36 -17.11 -2.73
N ARG A 3 -8.52 -17.73 -2.99
CA ARG A 3 -9.59 -17.17 -3.84
C ARG A 3 -10.08 -15.79 -3.35
N ILE A 4 -9.90 -15.50 -2.06
CA ILE A 4 -10.19 -14.20 -1.45
C ILE A 4 -9.20 -13.13 -1.93
N ASP A 5 -7.90 -13.46 -2.03
CA ASP A 5 -6.85 -12.54 -2.45
C ASP A 5 -7.02 -12.11 -3.91
N GLU A 6 -7.41 -13.05 -4.78
CA GLU A 6 -7.67 -12.77 -6.21
C GLU A 6 -8.89 -11.86 -6.41
N ASN A 7 -9.93 -12.03 -5.59
CA ASN A 7 -11.10 -11.17 -5.66
C ASN A 7 -10.78 -9.75 -5.17
N LEU A 8 -10.03 -9.64 -4.08
CA LEU A 8 -9.61 -8.35 -3.53
C LEU A 8 -8.70 -7.59 -4.50
N HIS A 9 -7.75 -8.28 -5.12
CA HIS A 9 -6.90 -7.71 -6.18
C HIS A 9 -7.73 -7.10 -7.31
N ARG A 10 -8.74 -7.84 -7.78
CA ARG A 10 -9.64 -7.38 -8.86
C ARG A 10 -10.43 -6.14 -8.45
N ILE A 11 -11.04 -6.16 -7.27
CA ILE A 11 -11.81 -5.02 -6.76
C ILE A 11 -10.95 -3.75 -6.67
N LEU A 12 -9.73 -3.87 -6.13
CA LEU A 12 -8.80 -2.74 -6.03
C LEU A 12 -8.36 -2.23 -7.41
N LYS A 13 -8.16 -3.15 -8.36
CA LYS A 13 -7.85 -2.81 -9.75
C LYS A 13 -9.01 -2.10 -10.45
N ASP A 14 -10.24 -2.53 -10.20
CA ASP A 14 -11.46 -1.88 -10.73
C ASP A 14 -11.68 -0.50 -10.10
N HIS A 15 -11.22 -0.31 -8.86
CA HIS A 15 -11.12 1.02 -8.25
C HIS A 15 -9.96 1.84 -8.81
N GLY A 16 -9.22 1.35 -9.81
CA GLY A 16 -8.19 2.07 -10.54
C GLY A 16 -6.84 2.14 -9.81
N LEU A 17 -6.57 1.25 -8.86
CA LEU A 17 -5.23 1.15 -8.26
C LEU A 17 -4.29 0.44 -9.24
N THR A 18 -3.05 0.92 -9.30
CA THR A 18 -1.96 0.25 -10.04
C THR A 18 -1.49 -0.99 -9.29
N GLU A 19 -0.76 -1.88 -9.97
CA GLU A 19 -0.21 -3.10 -9.34
C GLU A 19 0.67 -2.81 -8.11
N TYR A 20 1.42 -1.71 -8.13
CA TYR A 20 2.23 -1.30 -6.98
C TYR A 20 1.38 -0.76 -5.83
N GLU A 21 0.36 0.01 -6.13
CA GLU A 21 -0.59 0.51 -5.13
C GLU A 21 -1.37 -0.64 -4.48
N ILE A 22 -1.83 -1.62 -5.28
CA ILE A 22 -2.53 -2.81 -4.77
C ILE A 22 -1.62 -3.58 -3.81
N LYS A 23 -0.42 -3.95 -4.24
CA LYS A 23 0.53 -4.69 -3.39
C LYS A 23 0.85 -3.94 -2.11
N THR A 24 1.09 -2.63 -2.21
CA THR A 24 1.41 -1.77 -1.07
C THR A 24 0.24 -1.69 -0.09
N TYR A 25 -0.97 -1.48 -0.59
CA TYR A 25 -2.17 -1.41 0.23
C TYR A 25 -2.46 -2.73 0.94
N LEU A 26 -2.40 -3.86 0.21
CA LEU A 26 -2.61 -5.19 0.80
C LEU A 26 -1.58 -5.51 1.87
N LYS A 27 -0.31 -5.18 1.64
CA LYS A 27 0.74 -5.30 2.65
C LYS A 27 0.38 -4.53 3.92
N LEU A 28 -0.09 -3.29 3.80
CA LEU A 28 -0.47 -2.48 4.97
C LEU A 28 -1.73 -3.01 5.67
N VAL A 29 -2.67 -3.60 4.94
CA VAL A 29 -3.89 -4.21 5.49
C VAL A 29 -3.58 -5.48 6.27
N PHE A 30 -2.71 -6.35 5.73
CA PHE A 30 -2.42 -7.66 6.33
C PHE A 30 -1.28 -7.62 7.36
N ASP A 31 -0.20 -6.90 7.07
CA ASP A 31 1.01 -6.87 7.90
C ASP A 31 1.02 -5.67 8.86
N GLY A 32 0.13 -4.70 8.64
CA GLY A 32 0.00 -3.51 9.44
C GLY A 32 0.93 -2.35 9.00
N PRO A 33 1.00 -1.29 9.83
CA PRO A 33 1.69 -0.06 9.48
C PRO A 33 3.19 -0.23 9.30
N ALA A 34 3.78 0.45 8.31
CA ALA A 34 5.18 0.28 7.96
C ALA A 34 5.82 1.56 7.39
N THR A 35 7.15 1.63 7.47
CA THR A 35 7.96 2.68 6.84
C THR A 35 8.04 2.50 5.32
N PRO A 36 8.36 3.57 4.55
CA PRO A 36 8.61 3.46 3.11
C PRO A 36 9.68 2.40 2.76
N PHE A 37 10.72 2.27 3.59
CA PHE A 37 11.78 1.28 3.39
C PHE A 37 11.25 -0.16 3.52
N GLU A 38 10.54 -0.46 4.61
CA GLU A 38 9.94 -1.78 4.83
C GLU A 38 8.87 -2.12 3.79
N ILE A 39 8.18 -1.11 3.24
CA ILE A 39 7.26 -1.30 2.10
C ILE A 39 8.06 -1.68 0.86
N SER A 40 9.09 -0.89 0.50
CA SER A 40 9.97 -1.15 -0.65
C SER A 40 10.48 -2.59 -0.68
N GLU A 41 11.02 -3.05 0.45
CA GLU A 41 11.63 -4.37 0.60
C GLU A 41 10.57 -5.48 0.50
N SER A 42 9.43 -5.32 1.18
CA SER A 42 8.39 -6.34 1.24
C SER A 42 7.68 -6.55 -0.10
N VAL A 43 7.29 -5.47 -0.79
CA VAL A 43 6.54 -5.57 -2.05
C VAL A 43 7.42 -5.51 -3.30
N GLN A 44 8.75 -5.52 -3.11
CA GLN A 44 9.77 -5.47 -4.17
C GLN A 44 9.56 -4.30 -5.15
N ILE A 45 9.17 -3.15 -4.61
CA ILE A 45 9.08 -1.91 -5.38
C ILE A 45 10.44 -1.21 -5.27
N PRO A 46 11.01 -0.69 -6.36
CA PRO A 46 12.20 0.15 -6.28
C PRO A 46 11.95 1.35 -5.37
N TYR A 47 12.87 1.65 -4.44
CA TYR A 47 12.69 2.71 -3.44
C TYR A 47 12.32 4.07 -4.06
N ALA A 48 12.88 4.39 -5.24
CA ALA A 48 12.55 5.59 -6.02
C ALA A 48 11.07 5.72 -6.41
N ARG A 49 10.32 4.61 -6.47
CA ARG A 49 8.90 4.56 -6.83
C ARG A 49 7.96 4.43 -5.62
N VAL A 50 8.49 4.11 -4.44
CA VAL A 50 7.68 3.92 -3.24
C VAL A 50 6.95 5.20 -2.86
N TYR A 51 7.63 6.34 -2.84
CA TYR A 51 6.99 7.61 -2.49
C TYR A 51 5.86 8.00 -3.45
N GLY A 52 6.04 7.79 -4.76
CA GLY A 52 4.96 8.04 -5.73
C GLY A 52 3.76 7.09 -5.53
N THR A 53 4.02 5.85 -5.15
CA THR A 53 2.97 4.86 -4.84
C THR A 53 2.21 5.25 -3.56
N LEU A 54 2.93 5.66 -2.51
CA LEU A 54 2.35 6.13 -1.26
C LEU A 54 1.55 7.42 -1.45
N GLU A 55 2.08 8.36 -2.24
CA GLU A 55 1.40 9.60 -2.57
C GLU A 55 0.10 9.34 -3.35
N GLY A 56 0.11 8.42 -4.32
CA GLY A 56 -1.09 8.00 -5.05
C GLY A 56 -2.17 7.44 -4.14
N LEU A 57 -1.80 6.51 -3.25
CA LEU A 57 -2.70 5.92 -2.27
C LEU A 57 -3.23 6.96 -1.27
N GLU A 58 -2.39 7.86 -0.76
CA GLU A 58 -2.75 8.88 0.22
C GLU A 58 -3.67 9.95 -0.37
N LYS A 59 -3.39 10.42 -1.60
CA LYS A 59 -4.27 11.35 -2.34
C LYS A 59 -5.68 10.78 -2.49
N ARG A 60 -5.78 9.47 -2.67
CA ARG A 60 -7.02 8.72 -2.83
C ARG A 60 -7.59 8.19 -1.51
N LYS A 61 -6.98 8.54 -0.37
CA LYS A 61 -7.41 8.17 0.99
C LYS A 61 -7.44 6.67 1.28
N TRP A 62 -6.67 5.86 0.56
CA TRP A 62 -6.50 4.43 0.88
C TRP A 62 -5.57 4.22 2.06
N ILE A 63 -4.61 5.13 2.26
CA ILE A 63 -3.67 5.10 3.38
C ILE A 63 -3.58 6.48 4.03
N ARG A 64 -2.93 6.54 5.19
CA ARG A 64 -2.52 7.79 5.82
C ARG A 64 -1.12 7.67 6.41
N ALA A 65 -0.35 8.77 6.34
CA ALA A 65 0.90 8.87 7.06
C ALA A 65 0.65 9.15 8.56
N ARG A 66 1.29 8.37 9.43
CA ARG A 66 1.45 8.70 10.85
C ARG A 66 2.78 9.44 11.04
N PRO A 67 2.76 10.74 11.38
CA PRO A 67 3.97 11.53 11.55
C PRO A 67 4.82 10.98 12.70
N GLY A 68 6.14 10.95 12.49
CA GLY A 68 7.10 10.37 13.40
C GLY A 68 8.51 10.35 12.78
N ARG A 69 9.48 9.83 13.53
CA ARG A 69 10.85 9.59 13.04
C ARG A 69 11.23 8.13 13.32
N PRO A 70 11.14 7.22 12.32
CA PRO A 70 10.70 7.45 10.94
C PRO A 70 9.18 7.63 10.81
N VAL A 71 8.73 8.17 9.67
CA VAL A 71 7.31 8.19 9.29
C VAL A 71 6.85 6.77 8.95
N VAL A 72 5.64 6.40 9.38
CA VAL A 72 5.01 5.12 9.03
C VAL A 72 3.68 5.38 8.34
N TYR A 73 3.32 4.51 7.41
CA TYR A 73 2.05 4.54 6.69
C TYR A 73 1.14 3.44 7.20
N GLU A 74 -0.15 3.71 7.31
CA GLU A 74 -1.17 2.74 7.70
C GLU A 74 -2.33 2.74 6.69
N SER A 75 -2.90 1.56 6.43
CA SER A 75 -4.10 1.45 5.62
C SER A 75 -5.29 2.08 6.34
N ASN A 76 -6.13 2.82 5.60
CA ASN A 76 -7.42 3.19 6.13
C ASN A 76 -8.36 1.97 6.09
N PRO A 77 -9.20 1.78 7.13
CA PRO A 77 -10.24 0.77 7.09
C PRO A 77 -11.19 1.05 5.91
N PRO A 78 -11.71 0.00 5.27
CA PRO A 78 -12.71 0.13 4.20
C PRO A 78 -14.00 0.78 4.69
#